data_AF-A0A843BC09-F1
#
_entry.id   AF-A0A843BC09-F1
#
_cell.length_a   1.000
_cell.length_b   1.000
_cell.length_c   1.000
_cell.angle_alpha   90.00
_cell.angle_beta   90.00
_cell.angle_gamma   90.00
#
_symmetry.space_group_name_H-M   'P 1'
#
loop_
_entity.id
_entity.type
_entity.pdbx_description
1 polymer ?
#
loop_
_entity_poly.entity_id
_entity_poly.type
_entity_poly.pdbx_seq_one_letter_code
_entity_poly.pdbx_strand_id
1 'polypeptide(L)'
;MHRTRSPCQSWDARRGSFMRPGLLATAAALAFLFAHAGGGAGAVGDAALPGQFGVAHAQPDQLPFITTWKTDAANQTITIPLVGSGMAISWGDGAVSIGVSGIATHAYANPGTYEVSVYGGLEAISLDGHPDAARLVSIDQWGDVPWRTMGSAFSGAANMAYAATDAPDLSRVTDMSQMFRGATAFNGDISSWDTSSVTNMTHMFSVATAFNQPLNNWDVSSVTDMHGMFFAATSFNQPLNNWDVSSVTDMYAMFYGTPFFNRPLNNWDVSSVTSMSNMFHGAISFNQPLDSWDVSSVTDMGAMLQSAASFNQPLDSWDVSSVTDMTRMFSHARSFNQPIGGWDVSSVTDMTSMFLRAGSFNQPLNTWDVSSVTNMTRMLDFAASFDRNLGGWYVAIDNASIDRADVPGMVGTISTQNAFLDGQNPTYLIEPGGDSDRFEITGGNILRMVSADADRTVYTVTIYATGDSVFEDGNNRRTVQVTLVG
;
A
#
# COMPACT_ATOMS: atom_id res chain seq x y z
N MET A 1 -6.46 -55.74 7.72
CA MET A 1 -7.18 -56.77 6.96
C MET A 1 -8.60 -56.27 6.69
N HIS A 2 -8.97 -56.22 5.40
CA HIS A 2 -10.31 -56.12 4.76
C HIS A 2 -11.42 -55.29 5.45
N ARG A 3 -11.80 -54.11 4.90
CA ARG A 3 -12.79 -53.88 3.80
C ARG A 3 -14.18 -54.40 4.18
N THR A 4 -15.25 -53.58 4.25
CA THR A 4 -16.07 -52.97 3.17
C THR A 4 -17.32 -52.37 3.87
N ARG A 5 -18.14 -51.42 3.41
CA ARG A 5 -18.33 -50.59 2.20
C ARG A 5 -19.44 -49.59 2.57
N SER A 6 -19.35 -48.33 2.12
CA SER A 6 -20.52 -47.47 1.92
C SER A 6 -21.37 -47.97 0.74
N PRO A 7 -22.62 -47.50 0.63
CA PRO A 7 -22.95 -46.75 -0.58
C PRO A 7 -23.77 -45.48 -0.33
N CYS A 8 -23.65 -44.59 -1.31
CA CYS A 8 -24.14 -43.23 -1.40
C CYS A 8 -25.64 -43.11 -1.78
N GLN A 9 -26.07 -41.83 -1.77
CA GLN A 9 -27.12 -41.17 -2.58
C GLN A 9 -28.57 -41.18 -2.06
N SER A 10 -29.05 -39.99 -1.65
CA SER A 10 -29.91 -39.17 -2.51
C SER A 10 -30.03 -37.75 -1.97
N TRP A 11 -29.78 -36.77 -2.84
CA TRP A 11 -30.29 -35.41 -2.75
C TRP A 11 -31.81 -35.41 -2.59
N ASP A 12 -32.36 -34.57 -1.71
CA ASP A 12 -33.59 -33.86 -2.03
C ASP A 12 -33.73 -32.57 -1.22
N ALA A 13 -34.03 -31.49 -1.94
CA ALA A 13 -34.14 -30.13 -1.44
C ALA A 13 -35.51 -29.91 -0.81
N ARG A 14 -35.59 -29.37 0.42
CA ARG A 14 -36.78 -28.64 0.87
C ARG A 14 -36.41 -27.42 1.69
N ARG A 15 -36.78 -26.28 1.11
CA ARG A 15 -36.97 -24.97 1.73
C ARG A 15 -37.76 -25.12 3.03
N GLY A 16 -37.19 -24.62 4.13
CA GLY A 16 -37.82 -24.54 5.44
C GLY A 16 -37.59 -23.17 6.03
N SER A 17 -38.42 -22.23 5.59
CA SER A 17 -38.61 -20.90 6.15
C SER A 17 -38.77 -20.93 7.67
N PHE A 18 -37.81 -20.35 8.39
CA PHE A 18 -37.97 -19.93 9.78
C PHE A 18 -38.25 -18.43 9.81
N MET A 19 -39.54 -18.07 9.79
CA MET A 19 -40.00 -16.81 10.35
C MET A 19 -40.66 -17.12 11.70
N ARG A 20 -40.22 -16.44 12.76
CA ARG A 20 -41.02 -16.25 13.97
C ARG A 20 -41.17 -14.75 14.26
N PRO A 21 -42.30 -14.37 14.89
CA PRO A 21 -42.93 -13.07 14.73
C PRO A 21 -42.67 -12.12 15.90
N GLY A 22 -42.74 -10.81 15.66
CA GLY A 22 -42.76 -9.82 16.73
C GLY A 22 -42.47 -8.38 16.30
N LEU A 23 -43.42 -7.74 15.61
CA LEU A 23 -43.48 -6.27 15.51
C LEU A 23 -44.93 -5.85 15.71
N LEU A 24 -45.23 -5.20 16.83
CA LEU A 24 -46.38 -4.32 17.04
C LEU A 24 -46.22 -3.68 18.43
N ALA A 25 -45.60 -2.50 18.48
CA ALA A 25 -45.71 -1.56 19.60
C ALA A 25 -45.51 -0.12 19.09
N THR A 26 -46.62 0.42 18.57
CA THR A 26 -47.15 1.78 18.84
C THR A 26 -46.22 2.99 18.70
N ALA A 27 -46.21 3.60 17.51
CA ALA A 27 -46.08 5.04 17.34
C ALA A 27 -47.49 5.65 17.21
N ALA A 28 -48.03 6.14 18.32
CA ALA A 28 -49.28 6.88 18.36
C ALA A 28 -49.15 8.02 19.37
N ALA A 29 -48.86 9.24 18.89
CA ALA A 29 -49.26 10.51 19.50
C ALA A 29 -48.70 11.68 18.70
N LEU A 30 -49.51 12.28 17.82
CA LEU A 30 -49.94 13.68 17.89
C LEU A 30 -50.67 14.03 16.57
N ALA A 31 -52.00 13.99 16.62
CA ALA A 31 -52.85 14.70 15.67
C ALA A 31 -53.72 15.67 16.49
N PHE A 32 -53.62 16.96 16.20
CA PHE A 32 -54.59 17.95 16.66
C PHE A 32 -54.97 18.88 15.50
N LEU A 33 -56.25 18.78 15.13
CA LEU A 33 -57.16 19.74 14.51
C LEU A 33 -56.73 20.54 13.26
N PHE A 34 -57.41 20.27 12.14
CA PHE A 34 -58.43 21.20 11.62
C PHE A 34 -59.54 20.42 10.89
N ALA A 35 -60.77 20.61 11.33
CA ALA A 35 -61.99 20.23 10.62
C ALA A 35 -62.48 21.45 9.84
N HIS A 36 -62.92 21.29 8.57
CA HIS A 36 -64.10 21.96 7.99
C HIS A 36 -64.52 21.30 6.66
N ALA A 37 -65.65 20.59 6.74
CA ALA A 37 -66.77 20.42 5.81
C ALA A 37 -66.58 20.43 4.28
N GLY A 38 -67.11 19.38 3.63
CA GLY A 38 -67.70 19.44 2.28
C GLY A 38 -67.46 18.18 1.44
N GLY A 39 -68.45 17.27 1.39
CA GLY A 39 -68.32 15.95 0.77
C GLY A 39 -68.40 15.89 -0.77
N GLY A 40 -68.02 14.73 -1.30
CA GLY A 40 -68.22 14.33 -2.70
C GLY A 40 -67.14 13.35 -3.16
N ALA A 41 -67.55 12.14 -3.57
CA ALA A 41 -66.72 10.95 -3.76
C ALA A 41 -65.61 11.02 -4.85
N GLY A 42 -64.50 10.30 -4.62
CA GLY A 42 -63.55 9.90 -5.67
C GLY A 42 -62.18 9.47 -5.14
N ALA A 43 -61.82 8.20 -5.35
CA ALA A 43 -60.48 7.60 -5.39
C ALA A 43 -59.52 7.77 -4.18
N VAL A 44 -59.05 6.64 -3.66
CA VAL A 44 -57.90 6.54 -2.77
C VAL A 44 -56.65 6.88 -3.58
N GLY A 45 -56.05 8.03 -3.30
CA GLY A 45 -54.78 8.48 -3.88
C GLY A 45 -53.80 8.83 -2.75
N ASP A 46 -52.55 8.42 -2.93
CA ASP A 46 -51.42 8.69 -2.05
C ASP A 46 -51.39 10.14 -1.57
N ALA A 47 -51.54 10.30 -0.25
CA ALA A 47 -51.43 11.58 0.40
C ALA A 47 -49.96 11.89 0.71
N ALA A 48 -49.36 12.65 -0.21
CA ALA A 48 -48.59 13.85 0.06
C ALA A 48 -47.27 13.74 0.86
N LEU A 49 -46.16 13.66 0.11
CA LEU A 49 -45.23 14.80 0.03
C LEU A 49 -44.84 15.08 -1.44
N PRO A 50 -45.62 15.90 -2.16
CA PRO A 50 -45.04 16.85 -3.09
C PRO A 50 -45.61 18.23 -2.80
N GLY A 51 -44.83 19.14 -2.20
CA GLY A 51 -45.43 20.41 -1.78
C GLY A 51 -44.56 21.52 -1.19
N GLN A 52 -43.23 21.40 -1.15
CA GLN A 52 -42.37 22.56 -0.85
C GLN A 52 -41.36 22.91 -1.95
N PHE A 53 -41.36 22.14 -3.03
CA PHE A 53 -40.51 22.40 -4.19
C PHE A 53 -41.41 22.84 -5.34
N GLY A 54 -41.60 24.15 -5.47
CA GLY A 54 -42.05 24.78 -6.71
C GLY A 54 -40.99 24.70 -7.80
N VAL A 55 -40.38 23.53 -7.99
CA VAL A 55 -39.41 23.23 -9.02
C VAL A 55 -39.98 22.04 -9.77
N ALA A 56 -40.35 22.24 -11.04
CA ALA A 56 -40.65 21.13 -11.91
C ALA A 56 -39.41 20.22 -11.97
N HIS A 57 -39.48 19.09 -11.26
CA HIS A 57 -38.50 18.02 -11.37
C HIS A 57 -38.43 17.59 -12.84
N ALA A 58 -37.22 17.51 -13.38
CA ALA A 58 -37.02 16.83 -14.66
C ALA A 58 -37.24 15.31 -14.52
N GLN A 59 -37.16 14.73 -13.31
CA GLN A 59 -37.46 13.32 -13.02
C GLN A 59 -37.97 13.17 -11.56
N PRO A 60 -39.29 12.99 -11.32
CA PRO A 60 -39.90 12.76 -10.00
C PRO A 60 -39.35 11.55 -9.20
N ASP A 61 -38.63 10.64 -9.85
CA ASP A 61 -38.29 9.32 -9.33
C ASP A 61 -36.79 9.13 -9.01
N GLN A 62 -35.95 10.16 -9.13
CA GLN A 62 -34.50 10.03 -8.91
C GLN A 62 -34.13 10.31 -7.45
N LEU A 63 -33.51 9.34 -6.77
CA LEU A 63 -32.98 9.52 -5.42
C LEU A 63 -31.78 10.48 -5.42
N PRO A 64 -31.72 11.46 -4.50
CA PRO A 64 -30.61 12.41 -4.41
C PRO A 64 -29.35 11.77 -3.85
N PHE A 65 -28.20 12.38 -4.16
CA PHE A 65 -26.98 12.18 -3.39
C PHE A 65 -27.04 13.04 -2.12
N ILE A 66 -26.91 12.42 -0.95
CA ILE A 66 -27.05 13.09 0.35
C ILE A 66 -25.75 12.99 1.12
N THR A 67 -25.28 14.15 1.60
CA THR A 67 -24.05 14.28 2.38
C THR A 67 -24.26 15.25 3.54
N THR A 68 -23.51 15.10 4.61
CA THR A 68 -23.55 16.02 5.75
C THR A 68 -22.26 16.81 5.86
N TRP A 69 -22.37 18.12 5.99
CA TRP A 69 -21.25 19.06 6.04
C TRP A 69 -21.24 19.87 7.34
N LYS A 70 -20.07 20.30 7.80
CA LYS A 70 -19.92 21.10 9.02
C LYS A 70 -19.32 22.49 8.76
N THR A 71 -19.88 23.49 9.44
CA THR A 71 -19.30 24.81 9.60
C THR A 71 -19.08 25.11 11.10
N ASP A 72 -17.97 25.79 11.41
CA ASP A 72 -17.55 26.13 12.77
C ASP A 72 -17.72 27.63 13.07
N ALA A 73 -17.98 28.47 12.07
CA ALA A 73 -18.19 29.90 12.23
C ALA A 73 -19.40 30.41 11.44
N ALA A 74 -19.99 31.51 11.92
CA ALA A 74 -21.05 32.22 11.20
C ALA A 74 -20.54 32.76 9.86
N ASN A 75 -21.40 32.71 8.85
CA ASN A 75 -21.13 33.10 7.45
C ASN A 75 -19.99 32.30 6.79
N GLN A 76 -19.62 31.14 7.34
CA GLN A 76 -18.64 30.27 6.71
C GLN A 76 -19.26 29.60 5.47
N THR A 77 -18.45 29.46 4.43
CA THR A 77 -18.87 28.86 3.16
C THR A 77 -18.56 27.37 3.12
N ILE A 78 -19.38 26.61 2.40
CA ILE A 78 -19.03 25.29 1.88
C ILE A 78 -19.03 25.38 0.36
N THR A 79 -17.92 24.97 -0.24
CA THR A 79 -17.77 24.80 -1.68
C THR A 79 -17.62 23.32 -1.99
N ILE A 80 -18.50 22.83 -2.86
CA ILE A 80 -18.54 21.43 -3.30
C ILE A 80 -18.15 21.39 -4.78
N PRO A 81 -16.96 20.87 -5.11
CA PRO A 81 -16.50 20.67 -6.49
C PRO A 81 -17.24 19.50 -7.15
N LEU A 82 -18.42 19.79 -7.68
CA LEU A 82 -19.25 18.85 -8.44
C LEU A 82 -18.90 18.89 -9.94
N VAL A 83 -19.25 17.83 -10.65
CA VAL A 83 -19.20 17.70 -12.11
C VAL A 83 -20.58 17.33 -12.61
N GLY A 84 -21.02 17.99 -13.67
CA GLY A 84 -22.36 17.84 -14.21
C GLY A 84 -23.04 19.18 -14.43
N SER A 85 -24.31 19.14 -14.83
CA SER A 85 -25.08 20.34 -15.12
C SER A 85 -26.57 20.12 -14.89
N GLY A 86 -27.31 21.21 -14.64
CA GLY A 86 -28.75 21.12 -14.36
C GLY A 86 -29.06 20.58 -12.97
N MET A 87 -28.09 20.66 -12.04
CA MET A 87 -28.25 20.20 -10.66
C MET A 87 -29.16 21.14 -9.87
N ALA A 88 -29.96 20.56 -8.98
CA ALA A 88 -30.63 21.28 -7.91
C ALA A 88 -30.04 20.83 -6.56
N ILE A 89 -29.68 21.79 -5.72
CA ILE A 89 -28.99 21.53 -4.45
C ILE A 89 -29.83 22.14 -3.33
N SER A 90 -30.26 21.29 -2.38
CA SER A 90 -30.79 21.75 -1.09
C SER A 90 -29.65 21.77 -0.08
N TRP A 91 -29.44 22.91 0.57
CA TRP A 91 -28.30 23.12 1.47
C TRP A 91 -28.60 22.78 2.94
N GLY A 92 -29.78 22.25 3.25
CA GLY A 92 -30.14 21.84 4.62
C GLY A 92 -30.46 22.99 5.58
N ASP A 93 -30.28 24.25 5.19
CA ASP A 93 -30.66 25.45 5.95
C ASP A 93 -31.92 26.15 5.39
N GLY A 94 -32.61 25.48 4.47
CA GLY A 94 -33.77 26.01 3.74
C GLY A 94 -33.42 26.71 2.43
N ALA A 95 -32.14 27.00 2.16
CA ALA A 95 -31.71 27.53 0.87
C ALA A 95 -31.65 26.44 -0.21
N VAL A 96 -31.95 26.83 -1.46
CA VAL A 96 -31.89 25.96 -2.63
C VAL A 96 -31.19 26.68 -3.78
N SER A 97 -30.32 25.96 -4.48
CA SER A 97 -29.73 26.39 -5.75
C SER A 97 -30.28 25.53 -6.89
N ILE A 98 -30.61 26.13 -8.03
CA ILE A 98 -31.16 25.43 -9.20
C ILE A 98 -30.35 25.73 -10.45
N GLY A 99 -30.28 24.76 -11.37
CA GLY A 99 -29.52 24.91 -12.62
C GLY A 99 -28.01 24.98 -12.41
N VAL A 100 -27.51 24.44 -11.29
CA VAL A 100 -26.08 24.46 -10.95
C VAL A 100 -25.32 23.62 -11.97
N SER A 101 -24.17 24.11 -12.40
CA SER A 101 -23.26 23.43 -13.30
C SER A 101 -21.85 23.50 -12.74
N GLY A 102 -21.23 22.34 -12.55
CA GLY A 102 -19.94 22.25 -11.88
C GLY A 102 -20.00 22.66 -10.40
N ILE A 103 -19.00 23.44 -9.97
CA ILE A 103 -18.77 23.83 -8.58
C ILE A 103 -19.96 24.59 -7.97
N ALA A 104 -20.36 24.20 -6.76
CA ALA A 104 -21.41 24.83 -5.98
C ALA A 104 -20.86 25.45 -4.69
N THR A 105 -21.26 26.67 -4.35
CA THR A 105 -20.84 27.33 -3.09
C THR A 105 -22.04 27.92 -2.38
N HIS A 106 -22.10 27.75 -1.06
CA HIS A 106 -23.12 28.34 -0.19
C HIS A 106 -22.54 28.82 1.13
N ALA A 107 -23.10 29.89 1.68
CA ALA A 107 -22.70 30.49 2.96
C ALA A 107 -23.75 30.22 4.03
N TYR A 108 -23.34 29.62 5.15
CA TYR A 108 -24.22 29.31 6.26
C TYR A 108 -24.21 30.44 7.28
N ALA A 109 -25.37 31.05 7.55
CA ALA A 109 -25.47 32.18 8.47
C ALA A 109 -25.04 31.82 9.90
N ASN A 110 -25.33 30.60 10.33
CA ASN A 110 -24.96 30.08 11.65
C ASN A 110 -23.97 28.92 11.50
N PRO A 111 -23.08 28.69 12.47
CA PRO A 111 -22.30 27.46 12.51
C PRO A 111 -23.21 26.26 12.82
N GLY A 112 -22.87 25.10 12.26
CA GLY A 112 -23.66 23.90 12.45
C GLY A 112 -23.31 22.76 11.51
N THR A 113 -24.15 21.74 11.53
CA THR A 113 -24.07 20.58 10.65
C THR A 113 -25.29 20.59 9.74
N TYR A 114 -25.07 20.39 8.45
CA TYR A 114 -26.06 20.60 7.40
C TYR A 114 -26.10 19.41 6.45
N GLU A 115 -27.30 18.86 6.26
CA GLU A 115 -27.57 17.84 5.26
C GLU A 115 -27.75 18.51 3.89
N VAL A 116 -26.85 18.20 2.96
CA VAL A 116 -26.84 18.71 1.59
C VAL A 116 -27.32 17.60 0.66
N SER A 117 -28.41 17.87 -0.05
CA SER A 117 -28.99 16.95 -1.04
C SER A 117 -28.80 17.50 -2.45
N VAL A 118 -28.18 16.71 -3.33
CA VAL A 118 -27.97 17.05 -4.75
C VAL A 118 -28.87 16.18 -5.62
N TYR A 119 -29.71 16.84 -6.42
CA TYR A 119 -30.67 16.24 -7.34
C TYR A 119 -30.30 16.53 -8.78
N GLY A 120 -30.42 15.52 -9.65
CA GLY A 120 -30.34 15.64 -11.09
C GLY A 120 -28.96 16.05 -11.62
N GLY A 121 -28.55 15.48 -12.76
CA GLY A 121 -27.41 16.00 -13.54
C GLY A 121 -26.01 15.92 -12.90
N LEU A 122 -25.87 15.43 -11.67
CA LEU A 122 -24.59 15.10 -11.04
C LEU A 122 -23.96 13.90 -11.75
N GLU A 123 -22.66 13.97 -12.02
CA GLU A 123 -21.91 12.92 -12.71
C GLU A 123 -20.60 12.54 -11.99
N ALA A 124 -20.03 13.44 -11.18
CA ALA A 124 -18.90 13.17 -10.30
C ALA A 124 -18.75 14.25 -9.21
N ILE A 125 -17.93 13.97 -8.20
CA ILE A 125 -17.43 14.92 -7.20
C ILE A 125 -15.90 14.74 -7.14
N SER A 126 -15.14 15.80 -6.82
CA SER A 126 -13.68 15.68 -6.64
C SER A 126 -13.15 16.64 -5.58
N LEU A 127 -12.90 16.13 -4.38
CA LEU A 127 -12.45 16.93 -3.24
C LEU A 127 -10.92 17.11 -3.16
N ASP A 128 -10.19 16.71 -4.20
CA ASP A 128 -8.72 16.69 -4.15
C ASP A 128 -8.10 18.06 -3.85
N GLY A 129 -7.30 18.11 -2.78
CA GLY A 129 -6.68 19.35 -2.30
C GLY A 129 -7.65 20.46 -1.91
N HIS A 130 -8.96 20.19 -1.84
CA HIS A 130 -9.97 21.21 -1.62
C HIS A 130 -10.02 21.62 -0.14
N PRO A 131 -10.05 22.93 0.19
CA PRO A 131 -10.00 23.41 1.58
C PRO A 131 -11.20 22.96 2.43
N ASP A 132 -12.32 22.66 1.79
CA ASP A 132 -13.53 22.19 2.45
C ASP A 132 -13.64 20.66 2.52
N ALA A 133 -12.67 19.89 1.99
CA ALA A 133 -12.74 18.42 2.00
C ALA A 133 -12.94 17.87 3.42
N ALA A 134 -12.18 18.38 4.39
CA ALA A 134 -12.30 18.00 5.80
C ALA A 134 -13.62 18.46 6.47
N ARG A 135 -14.43 19.28 5.82
CA ARG A 135 -15.76 19.69 6.31
C ARG A 135 -16.86 18.69 5.96
N LEU A 136 -16.61 17.75 5.05
CA LEU A 136 -17.49 16.62 4.82
C LEU A 136 -17.44 15.69 6.04
N VAL A 137 -18.59 15.49 6.68
CA VAL A 137 -18.75 14.70 7.89
C VAL A 137 -19.33 13.32 7.59
N SER A 138 -20.23 13.19 6.61
CA SER A 138 -20.72 11.88 6.19
C SER A 138 -21.23 11.85 4.76
N ILE A 139 -21.13 10.66 4.18
CA ILE A 139 -21.96 10.24 3.04
C ILE A 139 -23.16 9.51 3.64
N ASP A 140 -24.36 10.03 3.38
CA ASP A 140 -25.61 9.55 3.97
C ASP A 140 -26.47 8.79 2.97
N GLN A 141 -26.32 9.07 1.67
CA GLN A 141 -27.00 8.36 0.59
C GLN A 141 -26.27 8.57 -0.75
N TRP A 142 -26.11 7.51 -1.55
CA TRP A 142 -25.54 7.59 -2.90
C TRP A 142 -26.54 8.08 -3.94
N GLY A 143 -27.79 7.63 -3.84
CA GLY A 143 -28.85 7.95 -4.80
C GLY A 143 -28.59 7.38 -6.19
N ASP A 144 -29.40 7.82 -7.16
CA ASP A 144 -29.36 7.29 -8.54
C ASP A 144 -28.43 8.12 -9.43
N VAL A 145 -27.25 8.46 -8.92
CA VAL A 145 -26.27 9.27 -9.65
C VAL A 145 -25.58 8.39 -10.71
N PRO A 146 -25.61 8.78 -12.00
CA PRO A 146 -24.90 8.05 -13.06
C PRO A 146 -23.40 8.38 -13.04
N TRP A 147 -22.69 7.91 -12.01
CA TRP A 147 -21.28 8.21 -11.76
C TRP A 147 -20.41 7.89 -12.97
N ARG A 148 -19.65 8.89 -13.44
CA ARG A 148 -18.68 8.73 -14.53
C ARG A 148 -17.28 8.42 -14.05
N THR A 149 -16.96 8.85 -12.83
CA THR A 149 -15.67 8.61 -12.16
C THR A 149 -15.86 8.77 -10.65
N MET A 150 -15.05 8.05 -9.88
CA MET A 150 -14.86 8.25 -8.45
C MET A 150 -13.45 8.78 -8.12
N GLY A 151 -12.68 9.16 -9.15
CA GLY A 151 -11.35 9.73 -9.04
C GLY A 151 -11.31 10.93 -8.09
N SER A 152 -10.59 10.76 -6.99
CA SER A 152 -10.41 11.73 -5.90
C SER A 152 -11.71 12.27 -5.29
N ALA A 153 -12.82 11.53 -5.40
CA ALA A 153 -14.15 11.98 -4.97
C ALA A 153 -14.19 12.49 -3.52
N PHE A 154 -13.56 11.76 -2.61
CA PHE A 154 -13.49 12.07 -1.18
C PHE A 154 -12.05 12.19 -0.67
N SER A 155 -11.11 12.54 -1.56
CA SER A 155 -9.72 12.84 -1.20
C SER A 155 -9.68 13.98 -0.18
N GLY A 156 -8.95 13.80 0.92
CA GLY A 156 -8.80 14.77 1.99
C GLY A 156 -10.00 14.92 2.93
N ALA A 157 -11.05 14.10 2.78
CA ALA A 157 -12.23 14.12 3.65
C ALA A 157 -11.96 13.47 5.02
N ALA A 158 -11.02 14.06 5.77
CA ALA A 158 -10.41 13.47 6.96
C ALA A 158 -11.40 13.15 8.09
N ASN A 159 -12.50 13.90 8.18
CA ASN A 159 -13.54 13.75 9.21
C ASN A 159 -14.75 12.91 8.74
N MET A 160 -14.72 12.41 7.50
CA MET A 160 -15.86 11.74 6.89
C MET A 160 -16.08 10.35 7.48
N ALA A 161 -17.22 10.17 8.14
CA ALA A 161 -17.80 8.87 8.46
C ALA A 161 -18.65 8.34 7.28
N TYR A 162 -19.06 7.08 7.36
CA TYR A 162 -19.93 6.46 6.36
C TYR A 162 -21.24 6.04 7.01
N ALA A 163 -22.35 6.62 6.56
CA ALA A 163 -23.69 6.37 7.08
C ALA A 163 -24.66 5.85 6.01
N ALA A 164 -24.26 5.88 4.73
CA ALA A 164 -25.05 5.39 3.62
C ALA A 164 -25.46 3.93 3.79
N THR A 165 -26.73 3.65 3.50
CA THR A 165 -27.30 2.29 3.50
C THR A 165 -27.53 1.73 2.10
N ASP A 166 -27.41 2.58 1.08
CA ASP A 166 -27.42 2.24 -0.34
C ASP A 166 -25.98 2.12 -0.89
N ALA A 167 -25.86 1.67 -2.14
CA ALA A 167 -24.58 1.55 -2.84
C ALA A 167 -24.61 2.37 -4.14
N PRO A 168 -23.50 2.97 -4.57
CA PRO A 168 -23.44 3.66 -5.84
C PRO A 168 -23.55 2.67 -7.01
N ASP A 169 -24.21 3.07 -8.09
CA ASP A 169 -24.07 2.41 -9.38
C ASP A 169 -22.70 2.77 -9.98
N LEU A 170 -21.78 1.82 -9.94
CA LEU A 170 -20.42 1.95 -10.45
C LEU A 170 -20.25 1.42 -11.88
N SER A 171 -21.31 0.96 -12.55
CA SER A 171 -21.24 0.28 -13.85
C SER A 171 -20.59 1.09 -14.98
N ARG A 172 -20.44 2.41 -14.79
CA ARG A 172 -19.80 3.35 -15.72
C ARG A 172 -18.48 3.93 -15.20
N VAL A 173 -18.04 3.52 -14.01
CA VAL A 173 -16.84 4.00 -13.34
C VAL A 173 -15.68 3.06 -13.68
N THR A 174 -14.66 3.61 -14.34
CA THR A 174 -13.39 2.93 -14.61
C THR A 174 -12.27 3.39 -13.69
N ASP A 175 -12.44 4.54 -13.02
CA ASP A 175 -11.43 5.20 -12.21
C ASP A 175 -11.95 5.46 -10.79
N MET A 176 -11.33 4.82 -9.80
CA MET A 176 -11.53 5.03 -8.37
C MET A 176 -10.24 5.51 -7.68
N SER A 177 -9.28 6.01 -8.46
CA SER A 177 -8.00 6.49 -7.94
C SER A 177 -8.22 7.55 -6.87
N GLN A 178 -7.46 7.46 -5.77
CA GLN A 178 -7.49 8.41 -4.66
C GLN A 178 -8.86 8.68 -4.02
N MET A 179 -9.89 7.86 -4.29
CA MET A 179 -11.28 8.13 -3.87
C MET A 179 -11.39 8.45 -2.37
N PHE A 180 -10.66 7.73 -1.52
CA PHE A 180 -10.63 7.91 -0.06
C PHE A 180 -9.24 8.30 0.45
N ARG A 181 -8.39 8.87 -0.40
CA ARG A 181 -7.04 9.27 0.00
C ARG A 181 -7.10 10.30 1.14
N GLY A 182 -6.50 10.01 2.28
CA GLY A 182 -6.50 10.89 3.45
C GLY A 182 -7.86 11.01 4.16
N ALA A 183 -8.84 10.17 3.83
CA ALA A 183 -10.09 10.05 4.57
C ALA A 183 -9.84 9.30 5.89
N THR A 184 -9.11 9.93 6.83
CA THR A 184 -8.56 9.27 8.02
C THR A 184 -9.61 8.67 8.96
N ALA A 185 -10.83 9.20 8.99
CA ALA A 185 -11.94 8.67 9.78
C ALA A 185 -12.79 7.62 9.04
N PHE A 186 -12.57 7.42 7.75
CA PHE A 186 -13.39 6.53 6.93
C PHE A 186 -13.17 5.06 7.31
N ASN A 187 -14.26 4.36 7.63
CA ASN A 187 -14.28 2.92 7.90
C ASN A 187 -15.64 2.30 7.54
N GLY A 188 -16.25 2.78 6.45
CA GLY A 188 -17.57 2.34 5.98
C GLY A 188 -17.54 0.97 5.31
N ASP A 189 -18.56 0.15 5.58
CA ASP A 189 -18.72 -1.13 4.88
C ASP A 189 -19.12 -0.89 3.42
N ILE A 190 -18.20 -1.21 2.52
CA ILE A 190 -18.33 -1.09 1.06
C ILE A 190 -18.18 -2.44 0.38
N SER A 191 -18.34 -3.54 1.14
CA SER A 191 -18.11 -4.90 0.66
C SER A 191 -19.11 -5.35 -0.41
N SER A 192 -20.24 -4.65 -0.56
CA SER A 192 -21.30 -4.94 -1.53
C SER A 192 -21.18 -4.16 -2.84
N TRP A 193 -20.16 -3.32 -3.01
CA TRP A 193 -19.98 -2.55 -4.23
C TRP A 193 -19.58 -3.46 -5.39
N ASP A 194 -20.17 -3.21 -6.57
CA ASP A 194 -19.76 -3.85 -7.82
C ASP A 194 -18.60 -3.06 -8.44
N THR A 195 -17.40 -3.61 -8.39
CA THR A 195 -16.17 -2.97 -8.89
C THR A 195 -15.71 -3.53 -10.25
N SER A 196 -16.52 -4.37 -10.90
CA SER A 196 -16.12 -5.15 -12.09
C SER A 196 -15.70 -4.30 -13.30
N SER A 197 -16.18 -3.06 -13.41
CA SER A 197 -15.80 -2.11 -14.47
C SER A 197 -14.55 -1.28 -14.16
N VAL A 198 -14.02 -1.35 -12.94
CA VAL A 198 -12.93 -0.48 -12.48
C VAL A 198 -11.59 -0.99 -12.98
N THR A 199 -10.80 -0.11 -13.58
CA THR A 199 -9.47 -0.43 -14.10
C THR A 199 -8.35 0.24 -13.31
N ASN A 200 -8.64 1.33 -12.60
CA ASN A 200 -7.66 2.09 -11.81
C ASN A 200 -8.10 2.24 -10.34
N MET A 201 -7.26 1.75 -9.42
CA MET A 201 -7.43 1.86 -7.96
C MET A 201 -6.21 2.53 -7.27
N THR A 202 -5.39 3.26 -8.03
CA THR A 202 -4.19 3.95 -7.52
C THR A 202 -4.52 4.79 -6.29
N HIS A 203 -3.82 4.57 -5.18
CA HIS A 203 -3.96 5.33 -3.93
C HIS A 203 -5.37 5.40 -3.33
N MET A 204 -6.30 4.51 -3.71
CA MET A 204 -7.71 4.59 -3.32
C MET A 204 -7.91 4.77 -1.80
N PHE A 205 -7.17 4.04 -0.97
CA PHE A 205 -7.22 4.11 0.50
C PHE A 205 -5.93 4.66 1.11
N SER A 206 -5.12 5.40 0.33
CA SER A 206 -3.86 5.95 0.82
C SER A 206 -4.11 6.88 2.00
N VAL A 207 -3.48 6.63 3.16
CA VAL A 207 -3.63 7.38 4.42
C VAL A 207 -5.07 7.32 5.00
N ALA A 208 -5.90 6.36 4.57
CA ALA A 208 -7.17 6.06 5.23
C ALA A 208 -6.91 5.23 6.51
N THR A 209 -6.34 5.88 7.52
CA THR A 209 -5.74 5.21 8.68
C THR A 209 -6.71 4.37 9.53
N ALA A 210 -7.99 4.71 9.56
CA ALA A 210 -9.03 3.94 10.26
C ALA A 210 -9.63 2.80 9.42
N PHE A 211 -9.39 2.75 8.11
CA PHE A 211 -10.07 1.83 7.22
C PHE A 211 -9.63 0.38 7.44
N ASN A 212 -10.59 -0.51 7.72
CA ASN A 212 -10.35 -1.93 7.94
C ASN A 212 -11.61 -2.77 7.65
N GLN A 213 -12.31 -2.49 6.55
CA GLN A 213 -13.53 -3.19 6.14
C GLN A 213 -13.26 -4.26 5.08
N PRO A 214 -14.05 -5.35 5.04
CA PRO A 214 -13.80 -6.47 4.14
C PRO A 214 -13.95 -6.06 2.67
N LEU A 215 -12.98 -6.43 1.84
CA LEU A 215 -12.97 -6.18 0.39
C LEU A 215 -12.88 -7.47 -0.44
N ASN A 216 -12.90 -8.64 0.21
CA ASN A 216 -12.64 -9.92 -0.43
C ASN A 216 -13.68 -10.34 -1.50
N ASN A 217 -14.83 -9.66 -1.55
CA ASN A 217 -15.89 -9.91 -2.54
C ASN A 217 -15.82 -8.98 -3.76
N TRP A 218 -14.90 -8.01 -3.77
CA TRP A 218 -14.72 -7.13 -4.91
C TRP A 218 -14.18 -7.90 -6.12
N ASP A 219 -14.73 -7.58 -7.29
CA ASP A 219 -14.17 -8.02 -8.56
C ASP A 219 -13.11 -7.00 -8.99
N VAL A 220 -11.85 -7.42 -8.98
CA VAL A 220 -10.69 -6.61 -9.36
C VAL A 220 -10.00 -7.14 -10.62
N SER A 221 -10.63 -8.07 -11.34
CA SER A 221 -10.06 -8.74 -12.51
C SER A 221 -9.75 -7.80 -13.68
N SER A 222 -10.43 -6.66 -13.74
CA SER A 222 -10.23 -5.58 -14.71
C SER A 222 -9.18 -4.54 -14.28
N VAL A 223 -8.69 -4.59 -13.04
CA VAL A 223 -7.76 -3.58 -12.49
C VAL A 223 -6.36 -3.82 -13.03
N THR A 224 -5.75 -2.77 -13.57
CA THR A 224 -4.37 -2.81 -14.10
C THR A 224 -3.37 -2.07 -13.21
N ASP A 225 -3.83 -1.13 -12.38
CA ASP A 225 -3.01 -0.28 -11.52
C ASP A 225 -3.53 -0.28 -10.07
N MET A 226 -2.70 -0.80 -9.16
CA MET A 226 -2.94 -0.83 -7.71
C MET A 226 -1.86 -0.06 -6.93
N HIS A 227 -1.13 0.84 -7.60
CA HIS A 227 -0.06 1.62 -7.00
C HIS A 227 -0.55 2.31 -5.72
N GLY A 228 0.07 1.93 -4.59
CA GLY A 228 -0.14 2.56 -3.30
C GLY A 228 -1.59 2.53 -2.78
N MET A 229 -2.40 1.55 -3.23
CA MET A 229 -3.82 1.44 -2.87
C MET A 229 -4.06 1.52 -1.36
N PHE A 230 -3.21 0.87 -0.53
CA PHE A 230 -3.27 0.89 0.93
C PHE A 230 -2.07 1.61 1.57
N PHE A 231 -1.41 2.51 0.84
CA PHE A 231 -0.26 3.27 1.35
C PHE A 231 -0.60 3.97 2.66
N ALA A 232 0.08 3.64 3.75
CA ALA A 232 -0.14 4.15 5.11
C ALA A 232 -1.58 3.98 5.64
N ALA A 233 -2.34 2.98 5.14
CA ALA A 233 -3.61 2.55 5.72
C ALA A 233 -3.35 1.73 6.99
N THR A 234 -2.96 2.41 8.07
CA THR A 234 -2.29 1.76 9.20
C THR A 234 -3.10 0.66 9.89
N SER A 235 -4.43 0.75 9.92
CA SER A 235 -5.31 -0.24 10.55
C SER A 235 -5.70 -1.43 9.64
N PHE A 236 -5.37 -1.36 8.35
CA PHE A 236 -5.87 -2.32 7.37
C PHE A 236 -5.26 -3.72 7.57
N ASN A 237 -6.11 -4.73 7.75
CA ASN A 237 -5.71 -6.13 7.92
C ASN A 237 -6.83 -7.12 7.50
N GLN A 238 -7.44 -6.87 6.34
CA GLN A 238 -8.55 -7.68 5.80
C GLN A 238 -8.07 -8.67 4.75
N PRO A 239 -8.74 -9.83 4.58
CA PRO A 239 -8.36 -10.82 3.59
C PRO A 239 -8.56 -10.29 2.16
N LEU A 240 -7.60 -10.60 1.28
CA LEU A 240 -7.60 -10.23 -0.14
C LEU A 240 -7.23 -11.42 -1.05
N ASN A 241 -7.10 -12.62 -0.49
CA ASN A 241 -6.55 -13.79 -1.19
C ASN A 241 -7.47 -14.32 -2.31
N ASN A 242 -8.70 -13.82 -2.43
CA ASN A 242 -9.63 -14.17 -3.51
C ASN A 242 -9.59 -13.20 -4.69
N TRP A 243 -8.82 -12.12 -4.60
CA TRP A 243 -8.67 -11.17 -5.70
C TRP A 243 -7.95 -11.80 -6.89
N ASP A 244 -8.52 -11.63 -8.07
CA ASP A 244 -7.84 -11.92 -9.33
C ASP A 244 -7.03 -10.68 -9.74
N VAL A 245 -5.72 -10.73 -9.50
CA VAL A 245 -4.78 -9.64 -9.80
C VAL A 245 -3.95 -9.91 -11.07
N SER A 246 -4.34 -10.89 -11.89
CA SER A 246 -3.58 -11.32 -13.08
C SER A 246 -3.41 -10.23 -14.14
N SER A 247 -4.29 -9.22 -14.15
CA SER A 247 -4.23 -8.05 -15.03
C SER A 247 -3.38 -6.89 -14.48
N VAL A 248 -2.93 -6.95 -13.22
CA VAL A 248 -2.19 -5.86 -12.57
C VAL A 248 -0.74 -5.85 -13.04
N THR A 249 -0.25 -4.68 -13.47
CA THR A 249 1.13 -4.51 -13.96
C THR A 249 2.02 -3.72 -12.98
N ASP A 250 1.42 -2.94 -12.08
CA ASP A 250 2.11 -2.09 -11.10
C ASP A 250 1.52 -2.28 -9.69
N MET A 251 2.36 -2.74 -8.75
CA MET A 251 2.05 -2.91 -7.34
C MET A 251 2.95 -2.04 -6.42
N TYR A 252 3.58 -1.00 -6.98
CA TYR A 252 4.47 -0.12 -6.22
C TYR A 252 3.78 0.39 -4.95
N ALA A 253 4.47 0.24 -3.81
CA ALA A 253 4.05 0.73 -2.50
C ALA A 253 2.64 0.32 -2.04
N MET A 254 2.03 -0.75 -2.60
CA MET A 254 0.64 -1.13 -2.33
C MET A 254 0.30 -1.24 -0.83
N PHE A 255 1.19 -1.85 -0.04
CA PHE A 255 1.08 -2.03 1.42
C PHE A 255 2.16 -1.26 2.19
N TYR A 256 2.74 -0.20 1.61
CA TYR A 256 3.72 0.65 2.30
C TYR A 256 3.12 1.20 3.61
N GLY A 257 3.82 1.09 4.73
CA GLY A 257 3.40 1.65 6.01
C GLY A 257 2.10 1.02 6.56
N THR A 258 1.84 -0.27 6.31
CA THR A 258 0.70 -1.02 6.85
C THR A 258 1.16 -1.98 7.98
N PRO A 259 1.52 -1.47 9.17
CA PRO A 259 2.25 -2.25 10.18
C PRO A 259 1.51 -3.47 10.71
N PHE A 260 0.18 -3.51 10.62
CA PHE A 260 -0.67 -4.62 11.09
C PHE A 260 -1.10 -5.59 10.00
N PHE A 261 -0.83 -5.31 8.71
CA PHE A 261 -1.23 -6.20 7.62
C PHE A 261 -0.46 -7.52 7.69
N ASN A 262 -1.19 -8.63 7.82
CA ASN A 262 -0.61 -9.97 7.89
C ASN A 262 -1.62 -11.02 7.38
N ARG A 263 -2.10 -10.84 6.14
CA ARG A 263 -3.06 -11.75 5.49
C ARG A 263 -2.44 -12.46 4.30
N PRO A 264 -2.84 -13.73 4.04
CA PRO A 264 -2.30 -14.49 2.93
C PRO A 264 -2.62 -13.81 1.60
N LEU A 265 -1.65 -13.86 0.68
CA LEU A 265 -1.71 -13.37 -0.70
C LEU A 265 -1.19 -14.43 -1.69
N ASN A 266 -1.03 -15.67 -1.24
CA ASN A 266 -0.37 -16.74 -1.99
C ASN A 266 -1.18 -17.24 -3.20
N ASN A 267 -2.45 -16.84 -3.32
CA ASN A 267 -3.29 -17.16 -4.49
C ASN A 267 -3.19 -16.11 -5.60
N TRP A 268 -2.49 -15.00 -5.38
CA TRP A 268 -2.35 -13.96 -6.39
C TRP A 268 -1.47 -14.44 -7.54
N ASP A 269 -1.96 -14.26 -8.76
CA ASP A 269 -1.16 -14.38 -9.98
C ASP A 269 -0.51 -13.03 -10.27
N VAL A 270 0.79 -12.92 -9.97
CA VAL A 270 1.57 -11.70 -10.14
C VAL A 270 2.49 -11.74 -11.37
N SER A 271 2.29 -12.70 -12.28
CA SER A 271 3.15 -12.92 -13.45
C SER A 271 3.22 -11.74 -14.43
N SER A 272 2.21 -10.87 -14.41
CA SER A 272 2.14 -9.64 -15.21
C SER A 272 2.80 -8.41 -14.54
N VAL A 273 3.20 -8.51 -13.27
CA VAL A 273 3.74 -7.37 -12.51
C VAL A 273 5.19 -7.11 -12.90
N THR A 274 5.51 -5.84 -13.16
CA THR A 274 6.87 -5.41 -13.53
C THR A 274 7.59 -4.64 -12.42
N SER A 275 6.83 -4.00 -11.52
CA SER A 275 7.36 -3.24 -10.38
C SER A 275 6.69 -3.66 -9.08
N MET A 276 7.51 -4.04 -8.10
CA MET A 276 7.10 -4.36 -6.72
C MET A 276 7.85 -3.50 -5.69
N SER A 277 8.52 -2.42 -6.11
CA SER A 277 9.29 -1.60 -5.19
C SER A 277 8.38 -1.00 -4.11
N ASN A 278 8.91 -0.97 -2.89
CA ASN A 278 8.23 -0.53 -1.67
C ASN A 278 6.94 -1.30 -1.29
N MET A 279 6.57 -2.39 -1.97
CA MET A 279 5.26 -3.04 -1.82
C MET A 279 4.89 -3.35 -0.36
N PHE A 280 5.82 -3.90 0.44
CA PHE A 280 5.62 -4.23 1.86
C PHE A 280 6.54 -3.40 2.80
N HIS A 281 7.05 -2.26 2.33
CA HIS A 281 7.93 -1.43 3.15
C HIS A 281 7.19 -0.98 4.42
N GLY A 282 7.66 -1.39 5.60
CA GLY A 282 7.06 -1.02 6.88
C GLY A 282 5.82 -1.84 7.24
N ALA A 283 5.54 -2.93 6.51
CA ALA A 283 4.57 -3.94 6.90
C ALA A 283 5.15 -4.82 8.03
N ILE A 284 5.33 -4.23 9.22
CA ILE A 284 6.10 -4.80 10.34
C ILE A 284 5.66 -6.22 10.72
N SER A 285 4.34 -6.49 10.72
CA SER A 285 3.76 -7.77 11.12
C SER A 285 3.66 -8.80 9.98
N PHE A 286 3.94 -8.41 8.74
CA PHE A 286 3.74 -9.27 7.58
C PHE A 286 4.70 -10.46 7.60
N ASN A 287 4.15 -11.68 7.59
CA ASN A 287 4.90 -12.93 7.59
C ASN A 287 4.09 -14.05 6.94
N GLN A 288 3.63 -13.82 5.70
CA GLN A 288 2.80 -14.75 4.93
C GLN A 288 3.56 -15.32 3.74
N PRO A 289 3.28 -16.57 3.33
CA PRO A 289 3.99 -17.21 2.23
C PRO A 289 3.79 -16.45 0.92
N LEU A 290 4.87 -16.32 0.15
CA LEU A 290 4.94 -15.70 -1.17
C LEU A 290 5.67 -16.60 -2.19
N ASP A 291 6.02 -17.82 -1.81
CA ASP A 291 6.81 -18.77 -2.61
C ASP A 291 6.12 -19.23 -3.90
N SER A 292 4.79 -19.07 -3.99
CA SER A 292 3.99 -19.37 -5.17
C SER A 292 3.94 -18.25 -6.22
N TRP A 293 4.49 -17.06 -5.91
CA TRP A 293 4.47 -15.93 -6.83
C TRP A 293 5.46 -16.15 -7.99
N ASP A 294 4.97 -16.00 -9.22
CA ASP A 294 5.82 -15.89 -10.40
C ASP A 294 6.30 -14.44 -10.55
N VAL A 295 7.54 -14.19 -10.16
CA VAL A 295 8.18 -12.86 -10.20
C VAL A 295 9.13 -12.70 -11.39
N SER A 296 9.10 -13.60 -12.38
CA SER A 296 10.05 -13.62 -13.51
C SER A 296 9.98 -12.37 -14.41
N SER A 297 8.86 -11.65 -14.39
CA SER A 297 8.65 -10.39 -15.10
C SER A 297 9.07 -9.14 -14.31
N VAL A 298 9.39 -9.26 -13.01
CA VAL A 298 9.69 -8.12 -12.15
C VAL A 298 11.10 -7.60 -12.41
N THR A 299 11.23 -6.30 -12.64
CA THR A 299 12.54 -5.65 -12.85
C THR A 299 12.99 -4.81 -11.65
N ASP A 300 12.06 -4.33 -10.82
CA ASP A 300 12.34 -3.47 -9.66
C ASP A 300 11.74 -4.06 -8.36
N MET A 301 12.62 -4.42 -7.42
CA MET A 301 12.29 -4.90 -6.07
C MET A 301 12.85 -3.97 -4.97
N GLY A 302 13.21 -2.73 -5.31
CA GLY A 302 13.75 -1.74 -4.40
C GLY A 302 12.87 -1.54 -3.17
N ALA A 303 13.42 -1.74 -1.98
CA ALA A 303 12.77 -1.60 -0.68
C ALA A 303 11.48 -2.44 -0.50
N MET A 304 11.25 -3.47 -1.32
CA MET A 304 10.03 -4.27 -1.30
C MET A 304 9.68 -4.80 0.12
N LEU A 305 10.67 -5.32 0.85
CA LEU A 305 10.52 -5.87 2.22
C LEU A 305 11.27 -5.02 3.26
N GLN A 306 11.56 -3.75 2.96
CA GLN A 306 12.25 -2.86 3.89
C GLN A 306 11.42 -2.69 5.17
N SER A 307 12.01 -2.91 6.34
CA SER A 307 11.34 -2.83 7.65
C SER A 307 10.15 -3.79 7.83
N ALA A 308 10.00 -4.81 6.98
CA ALA A 308 9.09 -5.94 7.21
C ALA A 308 9.68 -6.84 8.31
N ALA A 309 9.71 -6.34 9.55
CA ALA A 309 10.56 -6.87 10.62
C ALA A 309 10.27 -8.34 11.00
N SER A 310 9.03 -8.80 10.81
CA SER A 310 8.60 -10.17 11.12
C SER A 310 8.74 -11.15 9.95
N PHE A 311 9.01 -10.65 8.74
CA PHE A 311 8.99 -11.49 7.53
C PHE A 311 10.14 -12.51 7.56
N ASN A 312 9.80 -13.78 7.45
CA ASN A 312 10.76 -14.89 7.40
C ASN A 312 10.18 -16.10 6.65
N GLN A 313 9.57 -15.87 5.49
CA GLN A 313 8.97 -16.91 4.63
C GLN A 313 9.89 -17.25 3.44
N PRO A 314 9.89 -18.52 2.99
CA PRO A 314 10.76 -18.96 1.90
C PRO A 314 10.50 -18.15 0.62
N LEU A 315 11.58 -17.83 -0.09
CA LEU A 315 11.59 -17.12 -1.37
C LEU A 315 12.54 -17.81 -2.38
N ASP A 316 13.00 -19.03 -2.08
CA ASP A 316 14.00 -19.76 -2.87
C ASP A 316 13.51 -20.16 -4.26
N SER A 317 12.19 -20.21 -4.46
CA SER A 317 11.51 -20.49 -5.74
C SER A 317 11.43 -19.30 -6.69
N TRP A 318 11.72 -18.08 -6.23
CA TRP A 318 11.60 -16.88 -7.05
C TRP A 318 12.65 -16.86 -8.16
N ASP A 319 12.19 -16.68 -9.40
CA ASP A 319 13.05 -16.34 -10.54
C ASP A 319 13.29 -14.82 -10.56
N VAL A 320 14.45 -14.40 -10.07
CA VAL A 320 14.85 -12.98 -10.01
C VAL A 320 15.81 -12.58 -11.13
N SER A 321 15.95 -13.41 -12.18
CA SER A 321 16.92 -13.20 -13.26
C SER A 321 16.68 -11.91 -14.08
N SER A 322 15.47 -11.37 -14.04
CA SER A 322 15.08 -10.10 -14.68
C SER A 322 15.28 -8.85 -13.80
N VAL A 323 15.55 -9.03 -12.50
CA VAL A 323 15.62 -7.91 -11.54
C VAL A 323 16.91 -7.13 -11.73
N THR A 324 16.80 -5.80 -11.83
CA THR A 324 17.95 -4.88 -11.96
C THR A 324 18.19 -4.02 -10.73
N ASP A 325 17.17 -3.79 -9.89
CA ASP A 325 17.26 -3.00 -8.64
C ASP A 325 16.77 -3.81 -7.43
N MET A 326 17.67 -4.04 -6.45
CA MET A 326 17.39 -4.64 -5.14
C MET A 326 17.78 -3.71 -3.97
N THR A 327 17.88 -2.40 -4.23
CA THR A 327 18.20 -1.37 -3.25
C THR A 327 17.31 -1.52 -2.02
N ARG A 328 17.91 -1.69 -0.83
CA ARG A 328 17.20 -1.80 0.46
C ARG A 328 16.15 -2.91 0.55
N MET A 329 16.12 -3.89 -0.36
CA MET A 329 15.07 -4.91 -0.44
C MET A 329 14.73 -5.54 0.91
N PHE A 330 15.73 -5.89 1.73
CA PHE A 330 15.58 -6.47 3.08
C PHE A 330 16.14 -5.57 4.18
N SER A 331 16.32 -4.27 3.93
CA SER A 331 16.86 -3.36 4.95
C SER A 331 15.93 -3.35 6.16
N HIS A 332 16.46 -3.53 7.37
CA HIS A 332 15.68 -3.64 8.61
C HIS A 332 14.67 -4.81 8.66
N ALA A 333 14.74 -5.79 7.75
CA ALA A 333 13.98 -7.04 7.84
C ALA A 333 14.61 -7.96 8.91
N ARG A 334 14.39 -7.61 10.19
CA ARG A 334 15.15 -8.14 11.34
C ARG A 334 15.08 -9.66 11.49
N SER A 335 13.98 -10.29 11.09
CA SER A 335 13.76 -11.74 11.23
C SER A 335 14.14 -12.55 10.00
N PHE A 336 14.39 -11.91 8.85
CA PHE A 336 14.59 -12.62 7.59
C PHE A 336 15.89 -13.42 7.59
N ASN A 337 15.80 -14.73 7.38
CA ASN A 337 16.94 -15.64 7.32
C ASN A 337 16.66 -16.85 6.42
N GLN A 338 15.99 -16.65 5.29
CA GLN A 338 15.60 -17.73 4.37
C GLN A 338 16.63 -17.90 3.25
N PRO A 339 16.87 -19.14 2.78
CA PRO A 339 17.89 -19.42 1.80
C PRO A 339 17.56 -18.74 0.46
N ILE A 340 18.45 -17.85 0.01
CA ILE A 340 18.33 -17.13 -1.26
C ILE A 340 19.61 -17.27 -2.12
N GLY A 341 20.54 -18.14 -1.71
CA GLY A 341 21.78 -18.37 -2.45
C GLY A 341 21.58 -18.96 -3.85
N GLY A 342 20.40 -19.52 -4.13
CA GLY A 342 20.02 -20.06 -5.45
C GLY A 342 19.52 -19.02 -6.45
N TRP A 343 19.32 -17.76 -6.04
CA TRP A 343 18.88 -16.69 -6.93
C TRP A 343 19.91 -16.37 -8.01
N ASP A 344 19.44 -16.22 -9.25
CA ASP A 344 20.23 -15.64 -10.35
C ASP A 344 20.16 -14.11 -10.27
N VAL A 345 21.21 -13.50 -9.72
CA VAL A 345 21.32 -12.04 -9.56
C VAL A 345 22.22 -11.40 -10.62
N SER A 346 22.53 -12.11 -11.72
CA SER A 346 23.47 -11.66 -12.74
C SER A 346 23.03 -10.39 -13.49
N SER A 347 21.73 -10.05 -13.46
CA SER A 347 21.17 -8.82 -14.02
C SER A 347 21.12 -7.65 -13.04
N VAL A 348 21.37 -7.87 -11.75
CA VAL A 348 21.22 -6.84 -10.72
C VAL A 348 22.35 -5.82 -10.83
N THR A 349 21.99 -4.54 -10.85
CA THR A 349 22.92 -3.41 -10.97
C THR A 349 23.06 -2.59 -9.68
N ASP A 350 22.05 -2.59 -8.80
CA ASP A 350 22.08 -1.91 -7.49
C ASP A 350 21.60 -2.83 -6.36
N MET A 351 22.45 -3.01 -5.35
CA MET A 351 22.20 -3.75 -4.09
C MET A 351 22.43 -2.86 -2.85
N THR A 352 22.36 -1.54 -3.02
CA THR A 352 22.62 -0.57 -1.95
C THR A 352 21.78 -0.88 -0.73
N SER A 353 22.44 -1.12 0.40
CA SER A 353 21.79 -1.36 1.69
C SER A 353 20.79 -2.54 1.70
N MET A 354 20.91 -3.50 0.77
CA MET A 354 19.95 -4.60 0.62
C MET A 354 19.63 -5.32 1.95
N PHE A 355 20.64 -5.60 2.77
CA PHE A 355 20.51 -6.24 4.10
C PHE A 355 20.93 -5.32 5.25
N LEU A 356 20.95 -4.00 5.05
CA LEU A 356 21.31 -3.03 6.10
C LEU A 356 20.40 -3.26 7.33
N ARG A 357 20.98 -3.60 8.49
CA ARG A 357 20.26 -3.92 9.74
C ARG A 357 19.32 -5.14 9.67
N ALA A 358 19.53 -6.06 8.72
CA ALA A 358 18.86 -7.36 8.69
C ALA A 358 19.46 -8.30 9.76
N GLY A 359 19.09 -8.08 11.03
CA GLY A 359 19.79 -8.63 12.19
C GLY A 359 19.96 -10.16 12.22
N SER A 360 18.99 -10.92 11.70
CA SER A 360 19.02 -12.40 11.71
C SER A 360 19.61 -13.03 10.43
N PHE A 361 19.86 -12.23 9.38
CA PHE A 361 20.23 -12.77 8.09
C PHE A 361 21.63 -13.40 8.13
N ASN A 362 21.71 -14.70 7.86
CA ASN A 362 22.97 -15.45 7.87
C ASN A 362 22.96 -16.61 6.84
N GLN A 363 22.61 -16.31 5.59
CA GLN A 363 22.52 -17.28 4.50
C GLN A 363 23.69 -17.15 3.52
N PRO A 364 24.14 -18.26 2.91
CA PRO A 364 25.26 -18.24 1.98
C PRO A 364 24.90 -17.47 0.70
N LEU A 365 25.80 -16.57 0.30
CA LEU A 365 25.68 -15.75 -0.92
C LEU A 365 26.82 -16.00 -1.92
N ASN A 366 27.73 -16.93 -1.61
CA ASN A 366 28.96 -17.19 -2.38
C ASN A 366 28.74 -17.72 -3.81
N THR A 367 27.50 -18.04 -4.16
CA THR A 367 27.08 -18.53 -5.49
C THR A 367 26.53 -17.43 -6.39
N TRP A 368 26.26 -16.23 -5.85
CA TRP A 368 25.75 -15.11 -6.62
C TRP A 368 26.79 -14.56 -7.59
N ASP A 369 26.40 -14.42 -8.86
CA ASP A 369 27.15 -13.64 -9.84
C ASP A 369 26.80 -12.15 -9.68
N VAL A 370 27.74 -11.40 -9.09
CA VAL A 370 27.58 -9.97 -8.82
C VAL A 370 28.36 -9.10 -9.82
N SER A 371 28.77 -9.65 -10.97
CA SER A 371 29.61 -8.95 -11.94
C SER A 371 28.95 -7.72 -12.58
N SER A 372 27.61 -7.69 -12.65
CA SER A 372 26.82 -6.54 -13.13
C SER A 372 26.52 -5.50 -12.06
N VAL A 373 26.80 -5.79 -10.77
CA VAL A 373 26.46 -4.88 -9.68
C VAL A 373 27.39 -3.68 -9.69
N THR A 374 26.81 -2.50 -9.91
CA THR A 374 27.55 -1.23 -9.91
C THR A 374 27.58 -0.54 -8.56
N ASN A 375 26.61 -0.85 -7.69
CA ASN A 375 26.51 -0.25 -6.37
C ASN A 375 26.10 -1.28 -5.30
N MET A 376 27.01 -1.57 -4.37
CA MET A 376 26.80 -2.49 -3.24
C MET A 376 26.99 -1.78 -1.89
N THR A 377 26.84 -0.45 -1.89
CA THR A 377 27.05 0.44 -0.74
C THR A 377 26.23 -0.01 0.47
N ARG A 378 26.87 -0.31 1.61
CA ARG A 378 26.22 -0.71 2.87
C ARG A 378 25.37 -1.98 2.81
N MET A 379 25.55 -2.84 1.80
CA MET A 379 24.70 -4.01 1.58
C MET A 379 24.50 -4.85 2.84
N LEU A 380 25.56 -5.11 3.61
CA LEU A 380 25.55 -5.95 4.82
C LEU A 380 25.80 -5.16 6.12
N ASP A 381 25.77 -3.83 6.08
CA ASP A 381 26.00 -3.00 7.27
C ASP A 381 25.03 -3.39 8.39
N PHE A 382 25.54 -3.66 9.59
CA PHE A 382 24.73 -4.00 10.77
C PHE A 382 23.83 -5.24 10.61
N ALA A 383 24.09 -6.12 9.62
CA ALA A 383 23.51 -7.46 9.57
C ALA A 383 24.19 -8.33 10.65
N ALA A 384 23.79 -8.15 11.91
CA ALA A 384 24.55 -8.59 13.08
C ALA A 384 24.88 -10.10 13.14
N SER A 385 24.04 -10.95 12.54
CA SER A 385 24.25 -12.41 12.52
C SER A 385 25.05 -12.92 11.32
N PHE A 386 25.38 -12.07 10.34
CA PHE A 386 25.99 -12.51 9.09
C PHE A 386 27.45 -12.92 9.29
N ASP A 387 27.76 -14.20 9.06
CA ASP A 387 29.10 -14.79 9.21
C ASP A 387 29.53 -15.68 8.03
N ARG A 388 28.88 -15.53 6.86
CA ARG A 388 29.11 -16.40 5.71
C ARG A 388 30.29 -15.99 4.85
N ASN A 389 30.88 -17.00 4.23
CA ASN A 389 31.85 -16.83 3.15
C ASN A 389 31.13 -16.22 1.94
N LEU A 390 31.68 -15.15 1.38
CA LEU A 390 31.17 -14.50 0.17
C LEU A 390 31.82 -15.05 -1.12
N GLY A 391 32.70 -16.03 -0.99
CA GLY A 391 33.32 -16.75 -2.11
C GLY A 391 34.21 -15.85 -2.96
N GLY A 392 33.90 -15.81 -4.26
CA GLY A 392 34.64 -15.05 -5.27
C GLY A 392 34.31 -13.57 -5.31
N TRP A 393 33.45 -13.07 -4.41
CA TRP A 393 33.16 -11.64 -4.32
C TRP A 393 34.46 -10.89 -4.05
N TYR A 394 34.82 -9.98 -4.95
CA TYR A 394 36.04 -9.20 -4.83
C TYR A 394 35.80 -8.02 -3.90
N VAL A 395 36.53 -7.99 -2.78
CA VAL A 395 36.64 -6.82 -1.91
C VAL A 395 38.06 -6.29 -2.07
N ALA A 396 38.30 -5.30 -2.93
CA ALA A 396 39.54 -4.53 -2.80
C ALA A 396 39.43 -3.55 -1.64
N ILE A 397 40.58 -3.30 -1.05
CA ILE A 397 40.80 -2.26 -0.07
C ILE A 397 41.91 -1.38 -0.66
N ASP A 398 41.71 -0.06 -0.73
CA ASP A 398 42.69 0.87 -1.31
C ASP A 398 43.92 1.03 -0.44
N ASN A 399 45.09 0.97 -1.06
CA ASN A 399 46.33 1.45 -0.47
C ASN A 399 46.44 2.99 -0.44
N ALA A 400 45.61 3.73 -1.21
CA ALA A 400 45.62 5.19 -1.26
C ALA A 400 44.84 5.84 -0.11
N SER A 401 44.13 5.06 0.71
CA SER A 401 43.41 5.53 1.90
C SER A 401 44.20 5.35 3.21
N ILE A 402 45.49 5.02 3.11
CA ILE A 402 46.41 4.83 4.23
C ILE A 402 47.06 6.18 4.59
N ASP A 403 46.78 6.71 5.78
CA ASP A 403 47.66 7.69 6.41
C ASP A 403 48.91 6.95 6.92
N ARG A 404 50.01 7.05 6.16
CA ARG A 404 51.28 6.35 6.44
C ARG A 404 52.08 6.95 7.60
N ALA A 405 51.51 7.88 8.37
CA ALA A 405 52.25 8.56 9.42
C ALA A 405 52.43 7.75 10.72
N ASP A 406 51.59 6.74 11.00
CA ASP A 406 51.44 6.27 12.40
C ASP A 406 51.75 4.79 12.73
N VAL A 407 52.34 3.98 11.85
CA VAL A 407 52.70 2.59 12.27
C VAL A 407 54.12 2.17 11.86
N PRO A 408 55.08 2.27 12.80
CA PRO A 408 56.38 1.61 12.69
C PRO A 408 56.25 0.12 12.97
N GLY A 409 56.09 -0.66 11.89
CA GLY A 409 56.54 -2.05 11.80
C GLY A 409 55.67 -3.12 12.45
N MET A 410 54.90 -3.84 11.63
CA MET A 410 54.76 -5.30 11.74
C MET A 410 54.25 -5.89 10.42
N VAL A 411 55.10 -6.65 9.73
CA VAL A 411 54.75 -7.38 8.50
C VAL A 411 54.50 -8.85 8.87
N GLY A 412 53.32 -9.38 8.52
CA GLY A 412 53.00 -10.80 8.65
C GLY A 412 52.14 -11.28 7.47
N THR A 413 52.58 -12.34 6.79
CA THR A 413 51.97 -12.91 5.58
C THR A 413 51.02 -14.05 5.93
N ILE A 414 49.78 -14.05 5.43
CA ILE A 414 48.91 -15.24 5.41
C ILE A 414 48.88 -15.81 4.00
N SER A 415 49.40 -17.03 3.87
CA SER A 415 49.41 -17.81 2.64
C SER A 415 48.23 -18.79 2.62
N THR A 416 47.28 -18.58 1.70
CA THR A 416 46.74 -19.59 0.77
C THR A 416 45.71 -18.89 -0.12
N GLN A 417 46.16 -18.56 -1.33
CA GLN A 417 45.51 -17.75 -2.36
C GLN A 417 44.91 -18.67 -3.44
N ASN A 418 43.75 -18.31 -4.01
CA ASN A 418 43.12 -19.04 -5.10
C ASN A 418 43.95 -18.87 -6.40
N ALA A 419 44.17 -19.96 -7.14
CA ALA A 419 45.10 -20.06 -8.28
C ALA A 419 44.74 -19.20 -9.52
N PHE A 420 43.66 -18.42 -9.45
CA PHE A 420 43.25 -17.48 -10.50
C PHE A 420 44.08 -16.18 -10.52
N LEU A 421 44.99 -15.98 -9.55
CA LEU A 421 45.76 -14.74 -9.36
C LEU A 421 47.23 -14.79 -9.82
N ASP A 422 47.62 -15.76 -10.68
CA ASP A 422 48.95 -15.75 -11.32
C ASP A 422 49.06 -14.60 -12.34
N GLY A 423 49.33 -13.38 -11.87
CA GLY A 423 49.71 -12.25 -12.73
C GLY A 423 49.54 -10.84 -12.16
N GLN A 424 48.77 -10.66 -11.08
CA GLN A 424 48.52 -9.33 -10.49
C GLN A 424 48.68 -9.43 -8.98
N ASN A 425 49.93 -9.37 -8.54
CA ASN A 425 50.29 -9.38 -7.13
C ASN A 425 49.92 -8.02 -6.51
N PRO A 426 49.22 -8.00 -5.37
CA PRO A 426 49.82 -7.26 -4.26
C PRO A 426 49.70 -7.99 -2.91
N THR A 427 50.79 -7.87 -2.17
CA THR A 427 50.96 -8.21 -0.76
C THR A 427 49.94 -7.49 0.13
N TYR A 428 49.35 -8.18 1.11
CA TYR A 428 48.36 -7.64 2.03
C TYR A 428 49.01 -7.09 3.31
N LEU A 429 48.60 -5.90 3.74
CA LEU A 429 48.86 -5.37 5.08
C LEU A 429 47.54 -4.80 5.63
N ILE A 430 47.13 -5.29 6.80
CA ILE A 430 46.02 -4.75 7.58
C ILE A 430 46.65 -3.96 8.71
N GLU A 431 46.35 -2.66 8.81
CA GLU A 431 46.62 -1.90 10.03
C GLU A 431 45.35 -1.21 10.55
N PRO A 432 45.11 -1.29 11.87
CA PRO A 432 43.89 -0.84 12.51
C PRO A 432 43.92 0.68 12.67
N GLY A 433 42.91 1.36 12.13
CA GLY A 433 42.66 2.75 12.45
C GLY A 433 42.10 2.91 13.87
N GLY A 434 42.97 2.78 14.89
CA GLY A 434 42.76 3.29 16.25
C GLY A 434 41.71 2.58 17.11
N ASP A 435 42.24 1.74 18.01
CA ASP A 435 41.73 1.18 19.27
C ASP A 435 40.32 0.58 19.34
N SER A 436 40.32 -0.73 19.09
CA SER A 436 39.64 -1.80 19.84
C SER A 436 38.31 -2.37 19.36
N ASP A 437 37.84 -2.10 18.13
CA ASP A 437 36.77 -2.90 17.52
C ASP A 437 37.01 -3.30 16.07
N ARG A 438 36.90 -4.62 15.82
CA ARG A 438 37.68 -5.33 14.79
C ARG A 438 36.75 -6.11 13.86
N PHE A 439 36.98 -6.05 12.56
CA PHE A 439 36.49 -7.03 11.59
C PHE A 439 37.71 -7.78 11.05
N GLU A 440 37.64 -9.11 10.98
CA GLU A 440 38.70 -9.94 10.42
C GLU A 440 38.20 -10.62 9.15
N ILE A 441 38.91 -10.42 8.04
CA ILE A 441 38.82 -11.35 6.92
C ILE A 441 39.76 -12.51 7.28
N THR A 442 39.18 -13.63 7.68
CA THR A 442 39.95 -14.85 7.95
C THR A 442 40.23 -15.61 6.66
N GLY A 443 41.16 -16.58 6.69
CA GLY A 443 41.55 -17.35 5.52
C GLY A 443 40.34 -17.89 4.73
N GLY A 444 40.37 -17.74 3.41
CA GLY A 444 39.29 -18.18 2.53
C GLY A 444 38.16 -17.16 2.29
N ASN A 445 38.41 -15.85 2.42
CA ASN A 445 37.44 -14.77 2.17
C ASN A 445 36.23 -14.76 3.14
N ILE A 446 36.43 -15.16 4.39
CA ILE A 446 35.38 -15.12 5.42
C ILE A 446 35.48 -13.79 6.16
N LEU A 447 34.47 -12.93 6.03
CA LEU A 447 34.36 -11.69 6.79
C LEU A 447 33.70 -11.99 8.16
N ARG A 448 34.42 -11.72 9.26
CA ARG A 448 33.97 -11.96 10.63
C ARG A 448 33.98 -10.66 11.42
N MET A 449 32.86 -10.36 12.10
CA MET A 449 32.80 -9.28 13.10
C MET A 449 33.43 -9.76 14.42
N VAL A 450 34.37 -9.00 14.97
CA VAL A 450 35.23 -9.42 16.10
C VAL A 450 34.95 -8.64 17.39
N SER A 451 34.51 -7.37 17.33
CA SER A 451 33.92 -6.64 18.49
C SER A 451 33.26 -5.29 18.08
N ALA A 452 32.50 -4.63 18.97
CA ALA A 452 31.85 -3.32 18.75
C ALA A 452 31.97 -2.36 19.95
N ASP A 453 32.33 -1.08 19.70
CA ASP A 453 32.52 -0.03 20.72
C ASP A 453 31.19 0.63 21.07
N ALA A 454 30.99 0.98 22.33
CA ALA A 454 29.72 1.52 22.82
C ALA A 454 29.48 2.99 22.41
N ASP A 455 30.54 3.74 22.10
CA ASP A 455 30.50 5.22 22.07
C ASP A 455 30.67 5.85 20.66
N ARG A 456 30.80 5.05 19.61
CA ARG A 456 30.95 5.53 18.21
C ARG A 456 29.73 5.24 17.35
N THR A 457 29.29 6.29 16.66
CA THR A 457 28.07 6.29 15.84
C THR A 457 28.35 6.46 14.36
N VAL A 458 29.59 6.49 13.83
CA VAL A 458 29.87 6.58 12.36
C VAL A 458 31.16 5.85 11.95
N TYR A 459 31.13 5.07 10.87
CA TYR A 459 32.25 4.30 10.28
C TYR A 459 32.40 4.62 8.79
N THR A 460 33.54 4.36 8.14
CA THR A 460 33.69 4.52 6.67
C THR A 460 34.21 3.23 6.05
N VAL A 461 33.54 2.71 5.02
CA VAL A 461 33.94 1.49 4.29
C VAL A 461 33.97 1.80 2.79
N THR A 462 35.02 1.35 2.10
CA THR A 462 35.24 1.56 0.66
C THR A 462 35.33 0.20 -0.03
N ILE A 463 34.58 0.00 -1.12
CA ILE A 463 34.51 -1.25 -1.90
C ILE A 463 34.81 -0.92 -3.36
N TYR A 464 35.50 -1.80 -4.09
CA TYR A 464 35.82 -1.65 -5.51
C TYR A 464 35.17 -2.76 -6.34
N ALA A 465 34.91 -2.46 -7.62
CA ALA A 465 34.69 -3.46 -8.66
C ALA A 465 36.02 -3.87 -9.33
N THR A 466 36.14 -5.10 -9.81
CA THR A 466 37.31 -5.58 -10.59
C THR A 466 37.03 -5.81 -12.05
N GLY A 467 38.04 -5.52 -12.88
CA GLY A 467 38.05 -5.67 -14.34
C GLY A 467 38.37 -4.34 -15.03
N ASP A 468 38.45 -4.34 -16.36
CA ASP A 468 38.52 -3.11 -17.20
C ASP A 468 37.20 -2.31 -17.20
N SER A 469 36.27 -2.67 -16.32
CA SER A 469 34.95 -2.06 -16.16
C SER A 469 35.06 -0.78 -15.34
N VAL A 470 34.70 0.36 -15.94
CA VAL A 470 34.48 1.65 -15.28
C VAL A 470 32.98 1.95 -15.22
N PHE A 471 32.51 2.65 -14.18
CA PHE A 471 31.14 3.16 -14.14
C PHE A 471 30.92 4.22 -15.24
N GLU A 472 29.67 4.57 -15.56
CA GLU A 472 29.33 5.53 -16.64
C GLU A 472 30.00 6.92 -16.48
N ASP A 473 30.46 7.26 -15.28
CA ASP A 473 31.24 8.48 -14.97
C ASP A 473 32.76 8.31 -15.10
N GLY A 474 33.24 7.12 -15.48
CA GLY A 474 34.66 6.78 -15.60
C GLY A 474 35.36 6.47 -14.28
N ASN A 475 34.66 6.43 -13.14
CA ASN A 475 35.27 6.07 -11.85
C ASN A 475 35.11 4.58 -11.53
N ASN A 476 36.04 4.01 -10.76
CA ASN A 476 35.99 2.64 -10.24
C ASN A 476 35.90 2.60 -8.69
N ARG A 477 35.51 3.72 -8.08
CA ARG A 477 35.53 3.96 -6.63
C ARG A 477 34.18 4.47 -6.11
N ARG A 478 33.72 3.93 -4.98
CA ARG A 478 32.67 4.55 -4.15
C ARG A 478 33.03 4.46 -2.66
N THR A 479 32.79 5.55 -1.92
CA THR A 479 33.11 5.71 -0.49
C THR A 479 31.82 5.84 0.30
N VAL A 480 31.76 5.24 1.48
CA VAL A 480 30.52 5.18 2.25
C VAL A 480 30.76 5.52 3.72
N GLN A 481 29.97 6.45 4.26
CA GLN A 481 29.89 6.70 5.70
C GLN A 481 28.69 5.98 6.33
N VAL A 482 28.91 5.41 7.52
CA VAL A 482 28.07 4.37 8.12
C VAL A 482 27.75 4.77 9.55
N THR A 483 26.63 5.45 9.78
CA THR A 483 26.24 5.92 11.12
C THR A 483 25.53 4.82 11.95
N LEU A 484 26.08 4.36 13.09
CA LEU A 484 25.39 3.63 14.16
C LEU A 484 24.56 4.59 15.04
N VAL A 485 23.36 4.22 15.46
CA VAL A 485 22.64 4.94 16.52
C VAL A 485 22.11 3.88 17.47
N GLY A 486 22.55 3.96 18.73
CA GLY A 486 22.04 3.28 19.95
C GLY A 486 21.69 1.82 19.82
#